data_AF-A0A8S2REW9-F1
#
_entry.id   AF-A0A8S2REW9-F1
#
_cell.length_a   1.000
_cell.length_b   1.000
_cell.length_c   1.000
_cell.angle_alpha   90.00
_cell.angle_beta   90.00
_cell.angle_gamma   90.00
#
_symmetry.space_group_name_H-M   'P 1'
#
loop_
_entity.id
_entity.type
_entity.pdbx_description
1 polymer ?
#
loop_
_entity_poly.entity_id
_entity_poly.type
_entity_poly.pdbx_seq_one_letter_code
_entity_poly.pdbx_strand_id
1 'polypeptide(L)'
;GSSAQRSLSDFNQFKAMVVSGAKGLSINISQVIACVGQQNVEGKRIPFGFVENSYLQGLTTVEFYFHVMGGRESLIDTAVKTAETGYIQRRLIKAMKSVMVKYDGTARN
;
A
#
# COMPACT_ATOMS: atom_id res chain seq x y z
N GLY A 1 8.04 4.39 16.37
CA GLY A 1 8.54 4.08 15.02
C GLY A 1 10.06 4.05 14.95
N SER A 2 10.72 5.20 14.96
CA SER A 2 12.18 5.32 14.87
C SER A 2 12.95 4.51 15.93
N SER A 3 12.50 4.55 17.19
CA SER A 3 13.11 3.75 18.27
C SER A 3 13.04 2.25 18.01
N ALA A 4 11.90 1.76 17.49
CA ALA A 4 11.71 0.34 17.17
C ALA A 4 12.62 -0.14 16.01
N GLN A 5 12.92 0.74 15.05
CA GLN A 5 13.85 0.41 13.97
C GLN A 5 15.30 0.37 14.47
N ARG A 6 15.67 1.28 15.38
CA ARG A 6 17.01 1.33 15.97
C ARG A 6 17.26 0.20 16.96
N SER A 7 16.23 -0.31 17.62
CA SER A 7 16.36 -1.43 18.56
C SER A 7 16.58 -2.79 17.87
N LEU A 8 16.35 -2.90 16.56
CA LEU A 8 16.61 -4.12 15.80
C LEU A 8 18.09 -4.24 15.43
N SER A 9 18.68 -5.41 15.70
CA SER A 9 20.03 -5.75 15.26
C SER A 9 20.15 -5.77 13.74
N ASP A 10 21.36 -5.56 13.23
CA ASP A 10 21.61 -5.57 11.78
C ASP A 10 21.50 -6.97 11.16
N PHE A 11 21.60 -8.02 11.99
CA PHE A 11 21.37 -9.41 11.59
C PHE A 11 19.89 -9.83 11.61
N ASN A 12 18.98 -8.92 12.01
CA ASN A 12 17.56 -9.22 11.99
C ASN A 12 17.05 -9.36 10.54
N GLN A 13 16.45 -10.49 10.22
CA GLN A 13 15.98 -10.80 8.87
C GLN A 13 14.89 -9.84 8.37
N PHE A 14 14.03 -9.35 9.25
CA PHE A 14 13.02 -8.37 8.88
C PHE A 14 13.65 -7.02 8.52
N LYS A 15 14.63 -6.56 9.32
CA LYS A 15 15.40 -5.35 9.00
C LYS A 15 16.17 -5.51 7.69
N ALA A 16 16.80 -6.65 7.45
CA ALA A 16 17.53 -6.94 6.21
C ALA A 16 16.62 -6.86 4.96
N MET A 17 15.40 -7.39 5.03
CA MET A 17 14.43 -7.33 3.93
C MET A 17 14.02 -5.88 3.59
N VAL A 18 13.83 -5.04 4.61
CA VAL A 18 13.46 -3.63 4.44
C VAL A 18 14.65 -2.80 3.94
N VAL A 19 15.85 -3.01 4.50
CA VAL A 19 17.07 -2.28 4.10
C VAL A 19 17.51 -2.63 2.69
N SER A 20 17.39 -3.89 2.29
CA SER A 20 17.68 -4.32 0.91
C SER A 20 16.67 -3.82 -0.13
N GLY A 21 15.52 -3.30 0.30
CA GLY A 21 14.45 -2.85 -0.59
C GLY A 21 13.66 -3.98 -1.24
N ALA A 22 13.85 -5.24 -0.83
CA ALA A 22 13.18 -6.39 -1.42
C ALA A 22 11.66 -6.37 -1.17
N LYS A 23 11.25 -6.12 0.09
CA LYS A 23 9.83 -5.98 0.44
C LYS A 23 9.67 -5.28 1.79
N GLY A 24 8.61 -4.48 1.88
CA GLY A 24 8.28 -3.74 3.10
C GLY A 24 9.07 -2.45 3.24
N LEU A 25 8.57 -1.61 4.13
CA LEU A 25 9.07 -0.28 4.46
C LEU A 25 9.27 -0.15 5.97
N SER A 26 9.95 0.91 6.39
CA SER A 26 10.23 1.21 7.79
C SER A 26 8.94 1.38 8.65
N ILE A 27 7.82 1.73 8.01
CA ILE A 27 6.49 1.74 8.64
C ILE A 27 6.02 0.33 9.01
N ASN A 28 6.30 -0.70 8.21
CA ASN A 28 5.89 -2.06 8.53
C ASN A 28 6.56 -2.57 9.82
N ILE A 29 7.84 -2.26 10.02
CA ILE A 29 8.56 -2.53 11.27
C ILE A 29 7.86 -1.83 12.45
N SER A 30 7.48 -0.56 12.26
CA SER A 30 6.83 0.22 13.30
C SER A 30 5.45 -0.34 13.67
N GLN A 31 4.66 -0.79 12.70
CA GLN A 31 3.34 -1.37 12.94
C GLN A 31 3.39 -2.74 13.61
N VAL A 32 4.42 -3.54 13.30
CA VAL A 32 4.61 -4.85 13.92
C VAL A 32 5.11 -4.73 15.36
N ILE A 33 6.00 -3.78 15.66
CA ILE A 33 6.73 -3.72 16.94
C ILE A 33 6.21 -2.63 17.90
N ALA A 34 5.78 -1.46 17.38
CA ALA A 34 5.44 -0.30 18.20
C ALA A 34 3.94 -0.03 18.27
N CYS A 35 3.31 0.39 17.17
CA CYS A 35 1.86 0.64 17.09
C CYS A 35 1.41 0.68 15.63
N VAL A 36 0.19 0.22 15.35
CA VAL A 36 -0.37 0.25 13.99
C VAL A 36 -0.68 1.69 13.55
N GLY A 37 -1.24 2.49 14.46
CA GLY A 37 -1.53 3.91 14.26
C GLY A 37 -2.96 4.21 13.77
N GLN A 38 -3.16 5.45 13.33
CA GLN A 38 -4.47 5.95 12.90
C GLN A 38 -4.99 5.23 11.66
N GLN A 39 -6.23 4.73 11.74
CA GLN A 39 -7.03 4.27 10.62
C GLN A 39 -7.89 5.41 10.08
N ASN A 40 -7.92 5.53 8.76
CA ASN A 40 -8.76 6.49 8.05
C ASN A 40 -9.72 5.72 7.14
N VAL A 41 -10.91 6.29 6.92
CA VAL A 41 -11.87 5.80 5.94
C VAL A 41 -12.33 6.99 5.09
N GLU A 42 -12.37 6.83 3.77
CA GLU A 42 -12.74 7.88 2.80
C GLU A 42 -11.93 9.18 3.00
N GLY A 43 -10.64 9.02 3.29
CA GLY A 43 -9.72 10.14 3.54
C GLY A 43 -9.93 10.89 4.85
N LYS A 44 -10.88 10.47 5.70
CA LYS A 44 -11.18 11.08 6.99
C LYS A 44 -10.77 10.19 8.15
N ARG A 45 -10.45 10.81 9.29
CA ARG A 45 -10.23 10.09 10.54
C ARG A 45 -11.56 9.55 11.06
N ILE A 46 -11.57 8.28 11.43
CA ILE A 46 -12.72 7.68 12.10
C ILE A 46 -12.60 7.90 13.63
N PRO A 47 -13.72 8.19 14.34
CA PRO A 47 -13.73 8.22 15.81
C PRO A 47 -13.23 6.88 16.37
N PHE A 48 -12.37 6.92 17.40
CA PHE A 48 -11.72 5.74 17.96
C PHE A 48 -10.86 4.92 16.97
N GLY A 49 -10.49 5.51 15.82
CA GLY A 49 -9.69 4.85 14.79
C GLY A 49 -8.20 4.75 15.07
N PHE A 50 -7.72 5.22 16.21
CA PHE A 50 -6.30 5.07 16.55
C PHE A 50 -6.06 3.70 17.17
N VAL A 51 -5.21 2.90 16.53
CA VAL A 51 -4.78 1.60 17.04
C VAL A 51 -3.44 1.79 17.75
N GLU A 52 -3.49 1.73 19.07
CA GLU A 52 -2.31 1.91 19.94
C GLU A 52 -1.46 0.65 19.96
N ASN A 53 -2.10 -0.52 19.95
CA ASN A 53 -1.36 -1.78 19.98
C ASN A 53 -0.62 -2.07 18.66
N SER A 54 0.43 -2.87 18.76
CA SER A 54 1.17 -3.41 17.62
C SER A 54 0.63 -4.79 17.22
N TYR A 55 0.97 -5.26 16.02
CA TYR A 55 0.59 -6.63 15.61
C TYR A 55 1.22 -7.71 16.50
N LEU A 56 2.38 -7.45 17.11
CA LEU A 56 3.01 -8.39 18.03
C LEU A 56 2.23 -8.50 19.36
N GLN A 57 1.72 -7.38 19.88
CA GLN A 57 0.95 -7.34 21.12
C GLN A 57 -0.50 -7.83 20.94
N GLY A 58 -1.02 -7.71 19.71
CA GLY A 58 -2.41 -8.02 19.39
C GLY A 58 -3.34 -6.84 19.63
N LEU A 59 -4.43 -6.79 18.85
CA LEU A 59 -5.38 -5.68 18.88
C LEU A 59 -6.55 -6.02 19.81
N THR A 60 -7.05 -5.00 20.52
CA THR A 60 -8.35 -5.11 21.20
C THR A 60 -9.49 -5.28 20.20
N THR A 61 -10.64 -5.78 20.64
CA THR A 61 -11.81 -5.98 19.77
C THR A 61 -12.23 -4.69 19.05
N VAL A 62 -12.14 -3.54 19.74
CA VAL A 62 -12.50 -2.22 19.19
C VAL A 62 -11.50 -1.80 18.13
N GLU A 63 -10.20 -1.87 18.43
CA GLU A 63 -9.13 -1.57 17.47
C GLU A 63 -9.21 -2.48 16.24
N PHE A 64 -9.47 -3.78 16.45
CA PHE A 64 -9.62 -4.75 15.37
C PHE A 64 -10.78 -4.37 14.44
N TYR A 65 -11.94 -4.00 14.99
CA TYR A 65 -13.09 -3.55 14.20
C TYR A 65 -12.74 -2.33 13.32
N PHE A 66 -12.14 -1.30 13.91
CA PHE A 66 -11.74 -0.10 13.18
C PHE A 66 -10.61 -0.36 12.17
N HIS A 67 -9.68 -1.25 12.48
CA HIS A 67 -8.62 -1.67 11.56
C HIS A 67 -9.18 -2.41 10.33
N VAL A 68 -10.15 -3.31 10.53
CA VAL A 68 -10.79 -4.05 9.44
C VAL A 68 -11.61 -3.12 8.54
N MET A 69 -12.22 -2.06 9.07
CA MET A 69 -12.94 -1.09 8.24
C MET A 69 -12.02 -0.39 7.23
N GLY A 70 -10.85 0.09 7.66
CA GLY A 70 -9.85 0.65 6.74
C GLY A 70 -9.30 -0.39 5.76
N GLY A 71 -9.07 -1.61 6.23
CA GLY A 71 -8.65 -2.73 5.38
C GLY A 71 -9.67 -3.04 4.27
N ARG A 72 -10.96 -3.07 4.59
CA ARG A 72 -12.04 -3.32 3.62
C ARG A 72 -12.10 -2.27 2.52
N GLU A 73 -11.95 -0.99 2.86
CA GLU A 73 -11.90 0.10 1.87
C GLU A 73 -10.77 -0.13 0.86
N SER A 74 -9.56 -0.46 1.33
CA SER A 74 -8.41 -0.69 0.44
C SER A 74 -8.60 -1.86 -0.53
N LEU A 75 -9.29 -2.92 -0.10
CA LEU A 75 -9.60 -4.08 -0.94
C LEU A 75 -10.63 -3.72 -2.02
N ILE A 76 -11.65 -2.93 -1.66
CA ILE A 76 -12.65 -2.44 -2.61
C ILE A 76 -11.99 -1.53 -3.65
N ASP A 77 -11.18 -0.57 -3.20
CA ASP A 77 -10.47 0.36 -4.08
C ASP A 77 -9.54 -0.36 -5.06
N THR A 78 -8.83 -1.40 -4.58
CA THR A 78 -7.99 -2.24 -5.44
C THR A 78 -8.83 -2.92 -6.52
N ALA A 79 -9.96 -3.53 -6.16
CA ALA A 79 -10.83 -4.22 -7.13
C ALA A 79 -11.39 -3.25 -8.19
N VAL A 80 -11.83 -2.06 -7.78
CA VAL A 80 -12.33 -1.02 -8.70
C VAL A 80 -11.21 -0.52 -9.61
N LYS A 81 -10.06 -0.15 -9.06
CA LYS A 81 -8.91 0.36 -9.84
C LYS A 81 -8.39 -0.68 -10.82
N THR A 82 -8.35 -1.97 -10.47
CA THR A 82 -7.97 -3.03 -11.41
C THR A 82 -8.90 -3.05 -12.63
N ALA A 83 -10.22 -2.97 -12.42
CA ALA A 83 -11.18 -2.97 -13.51
C ALA A 83 -11.06 -1.71 -14.39
N GLU A 84 -10.97 -0.53 -13.77
CA GLU A 84 -10.90 0.74 -14.49
C GLU A 84 -9.60 0.91 -15.28
N THR A 85 -8.46 0.64 -14.65
CA THR A 85 -7.14 0.79 -15.30
C THR A 85 -7.01 -0.15 -16.50
N GLY A 86 -7.51 -1.39 -16.39
CA GLY A 86 -7.52 -2.33 -17.51
C GLY A 86 -8.40 -1.86 -18.68
N TYR A 87 -9.59 -1.31 -18.39
CA TYR A 87 -10.48 -0.76 -19.42
C TYR A 87 -9.86 0.45 -20.12
N ILE A 88 -9.30 1.40 -19.36
CA ILE A 88 -8.61 2.58 -19.88
C ILE A 88 -7.42 2.16 -20.76
N GLN A 89 -6.58 1.24 -20.27
CA GLN A 89 -5.45 0.71 -21.03
C GLN A 89 -5.90 0.13 -22.38
N ARG A 90 -6.97 -0.68 -22.41
CA ARG A 90 -7.50 -1.24 -23.66
C ARG A 90 -7.99 -0.17 -24.63
N ARG A 91 -8.67 0.87 -24.14
CA ARG A 91 -9.11 2.00 -24.97
C ARG A 91 -7.94 2.76 -25.57
N LEU A 92 -6.92 3.05 -24.77
CA LEU A 92 -5.70 3.74 -25.21
C LEU A 92 -4.99 2.93 -26.30
N ILE A 93 -4.81 1.62 -26.11
CA ILE A 93 -4.21 0.73 -27.12
C ILE A 93 -5.03 0.76 -28.41
N LYS A 94 -6.36 0.66 -28.34
CA LYS A 94 -7.20 0.65 -29.54
C LYS A 94 -7.22 1.99 -30.28
N ALA A 95 -7.02 3.11 -29.58
CA ALA A 95 -6.92 4.44 -30.19
C ALA A 95 -5.56 4.66 -30.88
N MET A 96 -4.47 4.12 -30.32
CA MET A 96 -3.11 4.38 -30.81
C MET A 96 -2.54 3.28 -31.71
N LYS A 97 -3.19 2.11 -31.84
CA LYS A 97 -2.66 0.95 -32.59
C LYS A 97 -2.35 1.21 -34.07
N SER A 98 -2.93 2.25 -34.69
CA SER A 98 -2.67 2.60 -36.09
C SER A 98 -1.40 3.43 -36.26
N VAL A 99 -0.99 4.17 -35.22
CA VAL A 99 0.19 5.04 -35.27
C VAL A 99 1.45 4.19 -35.33
N MET A 100 2.26 4.37 -36.37
CA MET A 100 3.60 3.78 -36.48
C MET A 100 4.60 4.73 -37.15
N VAL A 101 5.89 4.57 -36.84
CA VAL A 101 6.99 5.30 -37.50
C VAL A 101 7.24 4.69 -38.88
N LYS A 102 7.28 5.52 -39.92
CA LYS A 102 7.59 5.11 -41.31
C LYS A 102 9.09 5.23 -41.59
N TYR A 103 9.55 4.66 -42.71
CA TYR A 103 10.98 4.66 -43.10
C TYR A 103 11.58 6.06 -43.27
N ASP A 104 10.74 7.08 -43.49
CA ASP A 104 11.16 8.49 -43.57
C ASP A 104 11.27 9.17 -42.18
N GLY A 105 11.11 8.41 -41.09
CA GLY A 105 11.19 8.91 -39.72
C GLY A 105 9.92 9.60 -39.22
N THR A 106 8.86 9.69 -40.02
CA THR A 106 7.61 10.34 -39.61
C THR A 106 6.63 9.36 -38.95
N ALA A 107 5.89 9.80 -37.93
CA ALA A 107 4.81 9.01 -37.31
C ALA A 107 3.48 9.25 -38.03
N ARG A 108 2.83 8.18 -38.49
CA ARG A 108 1.55 8.24 -39.23
C ARG A 108 0.60 7.14 -38.77
N ASN A 109 -0.70 7.40 -38.91
CA ASN A 109 -1.76 6.40 -38.77
C ASN A 109 -1.81 5.42 -39.95
#